data_AF-A0A8S3W309-F1
#
_entry.id   AF-A0A8S3W309-F1
#
_cell.length_a   1.000
_cell.length_b   1.000
_cell.length_c   1.000
_cell.angle_alpha   90.00
_cell.angle_beta   90.00
_cell.angle_gamma   90.00
#
_symmetry.space_group_name_H-M   'P 1'
#
loop_
_entity.id
_entity.type
_entity.pdbx_description
1 polymer ?
#
loop_
_entity_poly.entity_id
_entity_poly.type
_entity_poly.pdbx_seq_one_letter_code
_entity_poly.pdbx_strand_id
1 'polypeptide(L)'
;MSRNILDDHRIQEILEEDGIEGEVSSEIEDNLEIDDDDSNSSQSGDDDNSEAEDFSAGNISAEMLHRRPDLSDVPLSYIRQGYYVGRNGSTNWSIEEPPRNVRTRSHNIIFHAPGLINEAKDALTPLDCCSFMFSDSLLDTVVTYTNMYIDSIHDNFQRKRDCLHTDLSELKALLGLHYYCGKLRGAHLNTMDFWAIVGTGSDVCIATMSRQRFNFLLRCLRFDDPNIREQRRQNDKLAAIRDLFTKFV
;
A
#
# COMPACT_ATOMS: atom_id res chain seq x y z
N MET A 1 -36.84 -40.59 16.79
CA MET A 1 -36.34 -39.30 17.29
C MET A 1 -37.06 -38.20 16.53
N SER A 2 -38.16 -37.71 17.09
CA SER A 2 -38.93 -36.61 16.51
C SER A 2 -38.18 -35.30 16.70
N ARG A 3 -38.06 -34.51 15.64
CA ARG A 3 -37.53 -33.15 15.70
C ARG A 3 -38.57 -32.28 16.41
N ASN A 4 -38.24 -31.78 17.60
CA ASN A 4 -39.04 -30.75 18.27
C ASN A 4 -38.88 -29.46 17.44
N ILE A 5 -39.94 -29.12 16.72
CA ILE A 5 -40.07 -27.82 16.07
C ILE A 5 -40.41 -26.83 17.18
N LEU A 6 -39.59 -25.80 17.36
CA LEU A 6 -39.86 -24.74 18.32
C LEU A 6 -41.00 -23.88 17.75
N ASP A 7 -42.06 -23.68 18.53
CA ASP A 7 -43.20 -22.86 18.14
C ASP A 7 -42.80 -21.36 18.09
N ASP A 8 -43.35 -20.62 17.14
CA ASP A 8 -43.06 -19.20 16.89
C ASP A 8 -43.20 -18.32 18.15
N HIS A 9 -44.11 -18.71 19.07
CA HIS A 9 -44.30 -18.01 20.34
C HIS A 9 -43.08 -18.11 21.27
N ARG A 10 -42.33 -19.22 21.21
CA ARG A 10 -41.10 -19.44 21.99
C ARG A 10 -39.94 -18.63 21.42
N ILE A 11 -39.95 -18.37 20.11
CA ILE A 11 -38.95 -17.55 19.42
C ILE A 11 -39.16 -16.08 19.79
N GLN A 12 -40.42 -15.63 19.87
CA GLN A 12 -40.76 -14.26 20.23
C GLN A 12 -40.39 -13.92 21.68
N GLU A 13 -40.56 -14.87 22.60
CA GLU A 13 -40.19 -14.72 24.02
C GLU A 13 -38.67 -14.55 24.23
N ILE A 14 -37.85 -15.27 23.45
CA ILE A 14 -36.38 -15.14 23.47
C ILE A 14 -35.93 -13.80 22.89
N LEU A 15 -36.62 -13.30 21.86
CA LEU A 15 -36.32 -11.99 21.25
C LEU A 15 -36.68 -10.81 22.16
N GLU A 16 -37.62 -10.98 23.09
CA GLU A 16 -38.00 -9.95 24.06
C GLU A 16 -37.11 -9.96 25.32
N GLU A 17 -36.54 -11.10 25.71
CA GLU A 17 -35.60 -11.21 26.85
C GLU A 17 -34.20 -10.63 26.56
N ASP A 18 -33.73 -10.66 25.30
CA ASP A 18 -32.41 -10.12 24.90
C ASP A 18 -32.40 -8.58 24.69
N GLY A 19 -33.54 -7.93 24.91
CA GLY A 19 -33.72 -6.50 24.65
C GLY A 19 -33.75 -5.62 25.89
N ILE A 20 -32.68 -5.54 26.69
CA ILE A 20 -32.29 -4.38 27.53
C ILE A 20 -30.81 -4.49 27.90
N GLU A 21 -29.94 -3.71 27.25
CA GLU A 21 -28.99 -2.76 27.86
C GLU A 21 -28.59 -1.77 26.76
N GLY A 22 -29.42 -0.74 26.56
CA GLY A 22 -29.08 0.39 25.71
C GLY A 22 -27.99 1.24 26.38
N GLU A 23 -26.73 1.01 26.04
CA GLU A 23 -25.69 2.04 26.18
C GLU A 23 -26.02 3.17 25.20
N VAL A 24 -26.49 4.29 25.74
CA VAL A 24 -26.66 5.53 24.99
C VAL A 24 -25.26 6.10 24.73
N SER A 25 -24.61 5.65 23.66
CA SER A 25 -23.45 6.31 23.09
C SER A 25 -23.94 7.55 22.34
N SER A 26 -23.55 8.74 22.79
CA SER A 26 -23.80 9.98 22.07
C SER A 26 -22.96 10.00 20.78
N GLU A 27 -23.54 9.52 19.69
CA GLU A 27 -23.02 9.73 18.34
C GLU A 27 -23.19 11.21 18.01
N ILE A 28 -22.12 11.99 18.21
CA ILE A 28 -21.95 13.25 17.50
C ILE A 28 -21.36 12.87 16.15
N GLU A 29 -22.20 12.87 15.13
CA GLU A 29 -21.80 12.82 13.72
C GLU A 29 -20.97 14.08 13.41
N ASP A 30 -19.64 13.96 13.46
CA ASP A 30 -18.79 14.86 12.70
C ASP A 30 -18.92 14.48 11.22
N ASN A 31 -19.79 15.23 10.53
CA ASN A 31 -19.92 15.23 9.08
C ASN A 31 -18.56 15.62 8.45
N LEU A 32 -17.76 14.61 8.14
CA LEU A 32 -16.70 14.72 7.14
C LEU A 32 -17.28 14.14 5.86
N GLU A 33 -17.50 15.01 4.86
CA GLU A 33 -17.73 14.59 3.48
C GLU A 33 -16.56 13.69 3.06
N ILE A 34 -16.81 12.38 3.06
CA ILE A 34 -15.95 11.39 2.44
C ILE A 34 -16.26 11.50 0.95
N ASP A 35 -15.37 12.12 0.19
CA ASP A 35 -15.33 11.93 -1.25
C ASP A 35 -15.06 10.45 -1.50
N ASP A 36 -16.09 9.71 -1.91
CA ASP A 36 -15.97 8.37 -2.49
C ASP A 36 -15.24 8.49 -3.83
N ASP A 37 -13.92 8.62 -3.79
CA ASP A 37 -13.08 8.36 -4.95
C ASP A 37 -12.99 6.83 -5.11
N ASP A 38 -13.93 6.32 -5.90
CA ASP A 38 -13.96 4.96 -6.45
C ASP A 38 -12.68 4.75 -7.29
N SER A 39 -11.55 4.54 -6.61
CA SER A 39 -10.29 4.10 -7.22
C SER A 39 -10.45 2.65 -7.65
N ASN A 40 -11.13 2.49 -8.79
CA ASN A 40 -11.30 1.25 -9.51
C ASN A 40 -9.95 0.84 -10.12
N SER A 41 -9.00 0.40 -9.28
CA SER A 41 -7.81 -0.31 -9.72
C SER A 41 -8.21 -1.77 -9.95
N SER A 42 -8.88 -2.03 -11.07
CA SER A 42 -8.96 -3.36 -11.64
C SER A 42 -7.55 -3.79 -12.07
N GLN A 43 -6.77 -4.28 -11.10
CA GLN A 43 -5.57 -5.09 -11.35
C GLN A 43 -6.06 -6.43 -11.88
N SER A 44 -6.31 -6.50 -13.19
CA SER A 44 -6.22 -7.75 -13.93
C SER A 44 -4.75 -8.17 -13.90
N GLY A 45 -4.38 -8.93 -12.87
CA GLY A 45 -3.14 -9.69 -12.87
C GLY A 45 -3.28 -10.81 -13.89
N ASP A 46 -3.03 -10.50 -15.16
CA ASP A 46 -2.59 -11.51 -16.12
C ASP A 46 -1.20 -11.93 -15.65
N ASP A 47 -1.18 -13.01 -14.88
CA ASP A 47 0.02 -13.73 -14.44
C ASP A 47 0.60 -14.47 -15.66
N ASP A 48 1.09 -13.71 -16.64
CA ASP A 48 1.90 -14.26 -17.72
C ASP A 48 3.34 -14.36 -17.19
N ASN A 49 3.58 -15.50 -16.52
CA ASN A 49 4.89 -15.95 -16.09
C ASN A 49 5.77 -16.21 -17.32
N SER A 50 6.22 -15.14 -17.97
CA SER A 50 7.37 -15.16 -18.85
C SER A 50 8.60 -15.18 -17.95
N GLU A 51 9.00 -16.39 -17.58
CA GLU A 51 10.35 -16.70 -17.10
C GLU A 51 11.32 -15.83 -17.90
N ALA A 52 11.98 -14.89 -17.23
CA ALA A 52 13.07 -14.14 -17.80
C ALA A 52 14.21 -15.14 -18.03
N GLU A 53 14.18 -15.80 -19.19
CA GLU A 53 15.31 -16.55 -19.72
C GLU A 53 16.48 -15.58 -19.76
N ASP A 54 17.40 -15.77 -18.80
CA ASP A 54 18.72 -15.19 -18.78
C ASP A 54 19.37 -15.54 -20.12
N PHE A 55 19.33 -14.62 -21.08
CA PHE A 55 20.11 -14.70 -22.30
C PHE A 55 21.58 -14.46 -21.94
N SER A 56 22.15 -15.43 -21.20
CA SER A 56 23.53 -15.80 -21.38
C SER A 56 23.78 -15.88 -22.88
N ALA A 57 24.83 -15.23 -23.35
CA ALA A 57 25.28 -15.27 -24.74
C ALA A 57 25.85 -16.67 -25.10
N GLY A 58 25.10 -17.72 -24.77
CA GLY A 58 25.34 -19.10 -25.12
C GLY A 58 24.81 -19.37 -26.52
N ASN A 59 25.71 -19.28 -27.48
CA ASN A 59 25.69 -19.97 -28.77
C ASN A 59 24.30 -20.11 -29.45
N ILE A 60 23.79 -18.98 -29.95
CA ILE A 60 22.68 -18.97 -30.91
C ILE A 60 23.11 -19.84 -32.10
N SER A 61 22.38 -20.92 -32.35
CA SER A 61 22.60 -21.79 -33.53
C SER A 61 22.76 -20.95 -34.80
N ALA A 62 23.80 -21.25 -35.59
CA ALA A 62 24.09 -20.58 -36.85
C ALA A 62 22.92 -20.60 -37.86
N GLU A 63 21.91 -21.46 -37.67
CA GLU A 63 20.71 -21.50 -38.49
C GLU A 63 19.72 -20.35 -38.23
N MET A 64 19.66 -19.78 -37.00
CA MET A 64 18.75 -18.66 -36.72
C MET A 64 19.28 -17.29 -37.20
N LEU A 65 20.58 -17.20 -37.50
CA LEU A 65 21.23 -15.98 -38.01
C LEU A 65 20.95 -15.68 -39.49
N HIS A 66 20.17 -16.52 -40.19
CA HIS A 66 19.94 -16.39 -41.63
C HIS A 66 18.46 -16.24 -42.03
N ARG A 67 17.57 -15.91 -41.09
CA ARG A 67 16.21 -15.51 -41.46
C ARG A 67 16.28 -14.14 -42.13
N ARG A 68 16.40 -14.14 -43.46
CA ARG A 68 16.23 -12.93 -44.29
C ARG A 68 14.88 -12.31 -43.90
N PRO A 69 14.83 -11.01 -43.56
CA PRO A 69 13.55 -10.37 -43.30
C PRO A 69 12.68 -10.52 -44.55
N ASP A 70 11.44 -10.96 -44.37
CA ASP A 70 10.46 -11.01 -45.45
C ASP A 70 10.06 -9.57 -45.79
N LEU A 71 10.70 -9.04 -46.83
CA LEU A 71 10.51 -7.65 -47.29
C LEU A 71 9.43 -7.54 -48.37
N SER A 72 8.59 -8.58 -48.54
CA SER A 72 7.56 -8.60 -49.58
C SER A 72 6.52 -7.48 -49.44
N ASP A 73 6.23 -7.05 -48.21
CA ASP A 73 5.26 -5.99 -47.89
C ASP A 73 5.88 -4.59 -47.73
N VAL A 74 7.20 -4.44 -47.93
CA VAL A 74 7.91 -3.16 -47.73
C VAL A 74 8.02 -2.40 -49.06
N PRO A 75 7.56 -1.14 -49.15
CA PRO A 75 7.72 -0.37 -50.38
C PRO A 75 9.19 -0.23 -50.78
N LEU A 76 9.50 -0.42 -52.07
CA LEU A 76 10.85 -0.41 -52.63
C LEU A 76 11.66 0.87 -52.32
N SER A 77 10.99 1.99 -52.05
CA SER A 77 11.63 3.24 -51.62
C SER A 77 12.33 3.08 -50.26
N TYR A 78 11.69 2.44 -49.29
CA TYR A 78 12.25 2.19 -47.96
C TYR A 78 13.36 1.14 -47.99
N ILE A 79 13.23 0.12 -48.85
CA ILE A 79 14.27 -0.90 -49.05
C ILE A 79 15.56 -0.26 -49.59
N ARG A 80 15.46 0.72 -50.51
CA ARG A 80 16.65 1.44 -51.01
C ARG A 80 17.27 2.38 -49.98
N GLN A 81 16.47 2.94 -49.07
CA GLN A 81 16.96 3.85 -48.03
C GLN A 81 17.56 3.11 -46.84
N GLY A 82 17.13 1.89 -46.55
CA GLY A 82 17.64 1.09 -45.43
C GLY A 82 17.11 1.52 -44.06
N TYR A 83 16.17 2.47 -44.00
CA TYR A 83 15.51 2.92 -42.78
C TYR A 83 14.07 3.37 -43.04
N TYR A 84 13.20 3.26 -42.03
CA TYR A 84 11.88 3.87 -42.00
C TYR A 84 11.95 5.26 -41.37
N VAL A 85 11.19 6.22 -41.89
CA VAL A 85 11.07 7.55 -41.28
C VAL A 85 9.81 7.59 -40.42
N GLY A 86 9.97 7.95 -39.15
CA GLY A 86 8.86 8.12 -38.22
C GLY A 86 7.92 9.25 -38.65
N ARG A 87 6.69 9.26 -38.14
CA ARG A 87 5.66 10.26 -38.48
C ARG A 87 6.11 11.71 -38.23
N ASN A 88 7.06 11.93 -37.33
CA ASN A 88 7.66 13.24 -37.05
C ASN A 88 8.64 13.72 -38.14
N GLY A 89 8.91 12.92 -39.18
CA GLY A 89 9.82 13.25 -40.28
C GLY A 89 11.31 13.28 -39.91
N SER A 90 11.66 13.03 -38.64
CA SER A 90 13.03 13.20 -38.11
C SER A 90 13.63 11.92 -37.52
N THR A 91 12.81 11.00 -37.04
CA THR A 91 13.31 9.74 -36.45
C THR A 91 13.47 8.70 -37.55
N ASN A 92 14.70 8.20 -37.73
CA ASN A 92 14.98 7.13 -38.68
C ASN A 92 15.15 5.79 -37.94
N TRP A 93 14.39 4.78 -38.34
CA TRP A 93 14.43 3.42 -37.80
C TRP A 93 15.16 2.52 -38.80
N SER A 94 16.36 2.05 -38.45
CA SER A 94 17.13 1.13 -39.30
C SER A 94 16.34 -0.15 -39.59
N ILE A 95 16.36 -0.60 -40.85
CA ILE A 95 15.80 -1.91 -41.26
C ILE A 95 16.77 -3.04 -40.90
N GLU A 96 18.08 -2.73 -40.92
CA GLU A 96 19.13 -3.69 -40.63
C GLU A 96 19.44 -3.76 -39.13
N GLU A 97 19.73 -4.96 -38.64
CA GLU A 97 20.19 -5.15 -37.27
C GLU A 97 21.53 -4.41 -37.07
N PRO A 98 21.73 -3.72 -35.93
CA PRO A 98 22.98 -3.05 -35.67
C PRO A 98 24.12 -4.06 -35.58
N PRO A 99 25.32 -3.73 -36.10
CA PRO A 99 26.46 -4.64 -36.09
C PRO A 99 26.86 -5.04 -34.66
N ARG A 100 26.96 -6.35 -34.42
CA ARG A 100 27.24 -6.93 -33.09
C ARG A 100 28.69 -6.73 -32.61
N ASN A 101 29.64 -6.59 -33.55
CA ASN A 101 31.06 -6.37 -33.26
C ASN A 101 31.42 -4.87 -33.17
N VAL A 102 30.64 -4.11 -32.40
CA VAL A 102 30.92 -2.69 -32.17
C VAL A 102 30.96 -2.43 -30.68
N ARG A 103 31.88 -1.55 -30.26
CA ARG A 103 31.96 -1.08 -28.88
C ARG A 103 30.60 -0.52 -28.44
N THR A 104 30.11 -0.97 -27.29
CA THR A 104 28.90 -0.44 -26.64
C THR A 104 28.99 1.08 -26.54
N ARG A 105 27.95 1.77 -27.02
CA ARG A 105 27.86 3.24 -26.96
C ARG A 105 27.95 3.71 -25.51
N SER A 106 28.61 4.84 -25.26
CA SER A 106 28.86 5.34 -23.90
C SER A 106 27.58 5.49 -23.06
N HIS A 107 26.46 5.89 -23.66
CA HIS A 107 25.17 6.02 -22.97
C HIS A 107 24.49 4.68 -22.62
N ASN A 108 24.93 3.57 -23.21
CA ASN A 108 24.46 2.22 -22.90
C ASN A 108 25.38 1.51 -21.91
N ILE A 109 26.46 2.16 -21.47
CA ILE A 109 27.34 1.61 -20.43
C ILE A 109 26.68 1.90 -19.09
N ILE A 110 26.09 0.86 -18.50
CA ILE A 110 25.53 0.92 -17.15
C ILE A 110 26.71 0.89 -16.16
N PHE A 111 27.03 2.03 -15.55
CA PHE A 111 28.14 2.15 -14.59
C PHE A 111 27.80 1.63 -13.20
N HIS A 112 26.51 1.61 -12.84
CA HIS A 112 26.02 1.14 -11.56
C HIS A 112 25.02 0.02 -11.82
N ALA A 113 25.37 -1.18 -11.38
CA ALA A 113 24.42 -2.28 -11.38
C ALA A 113 23.21 -1.87 -10.51
N PRO A 114 21.97 -2.16 -10.96
CA PRO A 114 20.80 -1.96 -10.12
C PRO A 114 20.96 -2.79 -8.84
N GLY A 115 20.73 -2.18 -7.68
CA GLY A 115 20.89 -2.87 -6.40
C GLY A 115 20.83 -1.94 -5.21
N LEU A 116 20.91 -2.56 -4.03
CA LEU A 116 20.92 -1.88 -2.74
C LEU A 116 22.14 -0.97 -2.63
N ILE A 117 21.93 0.23 -2.08
CA ILE A 117 22.97 1.24 -1.87
C ILE A 117 23.31 1.34 -0.38
N ASN A 118 24.58 1.63 -0.08
CA ASN A 118 25.06 1.96 1.27
C ASN A 118 24.63 0.94 2.34
N GLU A 119 24.15 1.44 3.47
CA GLU A 119 23.72 0.72 4.67
C GLU A 119 22.59 -0.28 4.42
N ALA A 120 21.80 -0.09 3.34
CA ALA A 120 20.75 -1.03 2.97
C ALA A 120 21.31 -2.39 2.52
N LYS A 121 22.61 -2.50 2.21
CA LYS A 121 23.28 -3.77 1.90
C LYS A 121 23.45 -4.67 3.12
N ASP A 122 23.51 -4.06 4.31
CA ASP A 122 23.75 -4.76 5.56
C ASP A 122 22.44 -5.16 6.27
N ALA A 123 21.28 -4.85 5.67
CA ALA A 123 19.96 -5.23 6.17
C ALA A 123 19.74 -6.74 6.01
N LEU A 124 19.66 -7.47 7.13
CA LEU A 124 19.51 -8.93 7.13
C LEU A 124 18.07 -9.38 7.38
N THR A 125 17.30 -8.59 8.12
CA THR A 125 15.92 -8.94 8.47
C THR A 125 14.90 -8.04 7.77
N PRO A 126 13.67 -8.53 7.51
CA PRO A 126 12.60 -7.70 6.98
C PRO A 126 12.28 -6.47 7.84
N LEU A 127 12.51 -6.58 9.16
CA LEU A 127 12.31 -5.48 10.10
C LEU A 127 13.38 -4.38 9.91
N ASP A 128 14.62 -4.76 9.65
CA ASP A 128 15.70 -3.80 9.34
C ASP A 128 15.36 -3.05 8.05
N CYS A 129 14.92 -3.77 7.01
CA CYS A 129 14.45 -3.18 5.76
C CYS A 129 13.30 -2.19 5.98
N CYS A 130 12.32 -2.57 6.81
CA CYS A 130 11.18 -1.71 7.16
C CYS A 130 11.63 -0.44 7.91
N SER A 131 12.63 -0.54 8.78
CA SER A 131 13.16 0.57 9.57
C SER A 131 13.87 1.62 8.70
N PHE A 132 14.42 1.24 7.54
CA PHE A 132 14.94 2.20 6.56
C PHE A 132 13.84 3.03 5.88
N MET A 133 12.66 2.44 5.67
CA MET A 133 11.51 3.15 5.10
C MET A 133 10.80 4.01 6.15
N PHE A 134 10.64 3.48 7.36
CA PHE A 134 9.95 4.14 8.47
C PHE A 134 10.91 4.29 9.65
N SER A 135 11.79 5.29 9.56
CA SER A 135 12.74 5.58 10.65
C SER A 135 12.02 5.98 11.94
N ASP A 136 12.65 5.69 13.09
CA ASP A 136 12.10 6.06 14.40
C ASP A 136 11.85 7.56 14.51
N SER A 137 12.70 8.40 13.92
CA SER A 137 12.51 9.86 13.89
C SER A 137 11.26 10.29 13.11
N LEU A 138 10.93 9.56 12.04
CA LEU A 138 9.75 9.81 11.23
C LEU A 138 8.50 9.38 12.01
N LEU A 139 8.54 8.21 12.64
CA LEU A 139 7.44 7.69 13.46
C LEU A 139 7.21 8.53 14.72
N ASP A 140 8.26 9.03 15.38
CA ASP A 140 8.15 9.94 16.53
C ASP A 140 7.45 11.25 16.15
N THR A 141 7.64 11.72 14.91
CA THR A 141 6.91 12.88 14.38
C THR A 141 5.40 12.58 14.33
N VAL A 142 5.02 11.38 13.87
CA VAL A 142 3.62 10.92 13.84
C VAL A 142 3.04 10.79 15.24
N VAL A 143 3.79 10.21 16.19
CA VAL A 143 3.39 10.10 17.60
C VAL A 143 3.12 11.47 18.19
N THR A 144 4.02 12.43 17.96
CA THR A 144 3.90 13.80 18.48
C THR A 144 2.60 14.46 18.01
N TYR A 145 2.35 14.48 16.70
CA TYR A 145 1.15 15.12 16.16
C TYR A 145 -0.13 14.38 16.53
N THR A 146 -0.07 13.05 16.62
CA THR A 146 -1.20 12.23 17.09
C THR A 146 -1.55 12.57 18.54
N ASN A 147 -0.56 12.70 19.43
CA ASN A 147 -0.79 13.06 20.82
C ASN A 147 -1.34 14.49 20.99
N MET A 148 -0.86 15.45 20.20
CA MET A 148 -1.43 16.80 20.16
C MET A 148 -2.91 16.79 19.78
N TYR A 149 -3.31 15.93 18.86
CA TYR A 149 -4.72 15.77 18.50
C TYR A 149 -5.52 15.05 19.60
N ILE A 150 -4.95 14.01 20.23
CA ILE A 150 -5.56 13.33 21.37
C ILE A 150 -5.85 14.33 22.50
N ASP A 151 -4.92 15.25 22.80
CA ASP A 151 -5.13 16.31 23.78
C ASP A 151 -6.33 17.20 23.42
N SER A 152 -6.52 17.51 22.14
CA SER A 152 -7.62 18.37 21.69
C SER A 152 -9.01 17.73 21.83
N ILE A 153 -9.09 16.40 21.83
CA ILE A 153 -10.36 15.66 21.96
C ILE A 153 -10.54 15.06 23.35
N HIS A 154 -9.57 15.22 24.26
CA HIS A 154 -9.55 14.58 25.58
C HIS A 154 -10.83 14.86 26.39
N ASP A 155 -11.35 16.09 26.32
CA ASP A 155 -12.54 16.51 27.07
C ASP A 155 -13.84 15.85 26.59
N ASN A 156 -13.85 15.27 25.39
CA ASN A 156 -15.00 14.54 24.86
C ASN A 156 -15.16 13.15 25.50
N PHE A 157 -14.17 12.67 26.25
CA PHE A 157 -14.16 11.34 26.85
C PHE A 157 -14.47 11.39 28.35
N GLN A 158 -15.48 10.63 28.76
CA GLN A 158 -15.81 10.48 30.19
C GLN A 158 -14.71 9.76 30.97
N ARG A 159 -14.03 8.79 30.33
CA ARG A 159 -12.97 7.99 30.94
C ARG A 159 -11.62 8.36 30.35
N LYS A 160 -10.71 8.88 31.19
CA LYS A 160 -9.34 9.25 30.78
C LYS A 160 -8.58 8.13 30.09
N ARG A 161 -8.82 6.88 30.49
CA ARG A 161 -8.13 5.69 29.93
C ARG A 161 -8.44 5.47 28.44
N ASP A 162 -9.60 5.94 27.97
CA ASP A 162 -10.05 5.72 26.59
C ASP A 162 -9.36 6.69 25.61
N CYS A 163 -8.74 7.77 26.14
CA CYS A 163 -8.07 8.84 25.41
C CYS A 163 -6.60 9.01 25.85
N LEU A 164 -5.91 7.91 26.14
CA LEU A 164 -4.49 7.97 26.51
C LEU A 164 -3.61 8.28 25.30
N HIS A 165 -2.50 8.98 25.56
CA HIS A 165 -1.42 9.18 24.59
C HIS A 165 -0.88 7.86 24.08
N THR A 166 -0.34 7.91 22.87
CA THR A 166 0.38 6.81 22.24
C THR A 166 1.88 7.02 22.32
N ASP A 167 2.64 5.92 22.26
CA ASP A 167 4.09 5.94 22.21
C ASP A 167 4.60 5.29 20.90
N LEU A 168 5.91 5.35 20.69
CA LEU A 168 6.54 4.78 19.51
C LEU A 168 6.30 3.26 19.39
N SER A 169 6.28 2.55 20.52
CA SER A 169 6.06 1.10 20.55
C SER A 169 4.64 0.72 20.16
N GLU A 170 3.64 1.45 20.66
CA GLU A 170 2.23 1.27 20.34
C GLU A 170 1.94 1.64 18.89
N LEU A 171 2.54 2.71 18.36
CA LEU A 171 2.44 3.05 16.93
C LEU A 171 3.05 1.95 16.05
N LYS A 172 4.22 1.41 16.40
CA LYS A 172 4.83 0.27 15.69
C LYS A 172 3.92 -0.97 15.75
N ALA A 173 3.30 -1.24 16.90
CA ALA A 173 2.33 -2.33 17.05
C ALA A 173 1.08 -2.12 16.17
N LEU A 174 0.57 -0.89 16.08
CA LEU A 174 -0.55 -0.52 15.19
C LEU A 174 -0.21 -0.81 13.72
N LEU A 175 0.96 -0.36 13.26
CA LEU A 175 1.43 -0.62 11.90
C LEU A 175 1.63 -2.11 11.64
N GLY A 176 2.21 -2.84 12.60
CA GLY A 176 2.37 -4.29 12.54
C GLY A 176 1.04 -5.03 12.40
N LEU A 177 0.00 -4.61 13.13
CA LEU A 177 -1.35 -5.14 12.95
C LEU A 177 -1.92 -4.82 11.57
N HIS A 178 -1.67 -3.62 11.04
CA HIS A 178 -2.12 -3.26 9.70
C HIS A 178 -1.49 -4.15 8.62
N TYR A 179 -0.18 -4.39 8.70
CA TYR A 179 0.51 -5.36 7.84
C TYR A 179 -0.03 -6.77 8.00
N TYR A 180 -0.32 -7.18 9.24
CA TYR A 180 -0.86 -8.51 9.53
C TYR A 180 -2.28 -8.69 8.97
N CYS A 181 -3.16 -7.70 9.11
CA CYS A 181 -4.49 -7.69 8.48
C CYS A 181 -4.39 -7.77 6.94
N GLY A 182 -3.44 -7.04 6.35
CA GLY A 182 -3.15 -7.11 4.92
C GLY A 182 -2.69 -8.50 4.47
N LYS A 183 -1.81 -9.15 5.24
CA LYS A 183 -1.37 -10.55 4.99
C LYS A 183 -2.54 -11.52 4.95
N LEU A 184 -3.55 -11.32 5.80
CA LEU A 184 -4.76 -12.14 5.84
C LEU A 184 -5.76 -11.81 4.72
N ARG A 185 -5.42 -10.91 3.79
CA ARG A 185 -6.30 -10.40 2.72
C ARG A 185 -7.60 -9.80 3.25
N GLY A 186 -7.59 -9.30 4.49
CA GLY A 186 -8.79 -8.80 5.16
C GLY A 186 -8.93 -7.28 5.12
N ALA A 187 -8.43 -6.62 4.07
CA ALA A 187 -8.50 -5.17 3.93
C ALA A 187 -9.95 -4.63 3.97
N HIS A 188 -10.92 -5.44 3.53
CA HIS A 188 -12.35 -5.11 3.52
C HIS A 188 -13.16 -5.85 4.58
N LEU A 189 -12.50 -6.55 5.52
CA LEU A 189 -13.18 -7.21 6.62
C LEU A 189 -13.47 -6.22 7.74
N ASN A 190 -14.51 -6.51 8.52
CA ASN A 190 -14.80 -5.71 9.69
C ASN A 190 -13.71 -5.96 10.75
N THR A 191 -13.31 -4.91 11.45
CA THR A 191 -12.41 -5.04 12.62
C THR A 191 -12.95 -5.99 13.68
N MET A 192 -14.28 -6.21 13.76
CA MET A 192 -14.89 -7.22 14.61
C MET A 192 -14.41 -8.64 14.29
N ASP A 193 -14.23 -8.97 13.02
CA ASP A 193 -13.87 -10.32 12.58
C ASP A 193 -12.44 -10.68 13.02
N PHE A 194 -11.53 -9.71 12.97
CA PHE A 194 -10.15 -9.88 13.42
C PHE A 194 -10.01 -10.04 14.95
N TRP A 195 -10.93 -9.47 15.73
CA TRP A 195 -10.94 -9.52 17.19
C TRP A 195 -12.00 -10.48 17.76
N ALA A 196 -12.58 -11.34 16.92
CA ALA A 196 -13.54 -12.34 17.38
C ALA A 196 -12.85 -13.35 18.32
N ILE A 197 -13.42 -13.58 19.50
CA ILE A 197 -12.87 -14.51 20.50
C ILE A 197 -13.09 -15.97 20.07
N VAL A 198 -14.14 -16.23 19.30
CA VAL A 198 -14.51 -17.57 18.85
C VAL A 198 -14.53 -17.60 17.33
N GLY A 199 -13.99 -18.67 16.74
CA GLY A 199 -14.01 -18.90 15.30
C GLY A 199 -12.74 -18.42 14.61
N THR A 200 -12.88 -17.49 13.67
CA THR A 200 -11.84 -17.07 12.73
C THR A 200 -11.08 -15.81 13.16
N GLY A 201 -11.26 -15.36 14.40
CA GLY A 201 -10.49 -14.23 14.92
C GLY A 201 -9.01 -14.53 15.06
N SER A 202 -8.22 -13.47 15.24
CA SER A 202 -6.77 -13.59 15.37
C SER A 202 -6.31 -13.33 16.79
N ASP A 203 -5.71 -14.35 17.39
CA ASP A 203 -5.02 -14.23 18.68
C ASP A 203 -3.93 -13.15 18.65
N VAL A 204 -3.30 -12.92 17.50
CA VAL A 204 -2.29 -11.86 17.33
C VAL A 204 -2.92 -10.49 17.53
N CYS A 205 -4.10 -10.24 16.93
CA CYS A 205 -4.81 -8.98 17.07
C CYS A 205 -5.21 -8.73 18.53
N ILE A 206 -5.81 -9.74 19.17
CA ILE A 206 -6.28 -9.66 20.56
C ILE A 206 -5.10 -9.48 21.54
N ALA A 207 -3.99 -10.20 21.33
CA ALA A 207 -2.82 -10.13 22.20
C ALA A 207 -2.02 -8.82 22.05
N THR A 208 -2.13 -8.13 20.91
CA THR A 208 -1.36 -6.91 20.63
C THR A 208 -2.01 -5.66 21.21
N MET A 209 -3.30 -5.42 20.92
CA MET A 209 -4.07 -4.31 21.50
C MET A 209 -5.56 -4.59 21.41
N SER A 210 -6.38 -3.89 22.21
CA SER A 210 -7.83 -4.03 22.11
C SER A 210 -8.36 -3.44 20.79
N ARG A 211 -9.47 -4.00 20.27
CA ARG A 211 -10.16 -3.46 19.08
C ARG A 211 -10.55 -1.99 19.24
N GLN A 212 -10.99 -1.61 20.44
CA GLN A 212 -11.36 -0.23 20.76
C GLN A 212 -10.14 0.69 20.64
N ARG A 213 -8.99 0.29 21.18
CA ARG A 213 -7.74 1.06 21.09
C ARG A 213 -7.24 1.14 19.65
N PHE A 214 -7.28 0.05 18.90
CA PHE A 214 -6.93 0.02 17.48
C PHE A 214 -7.74 1.05 16.67
N ASN A 215 -9.06 1.02 16.80
CA ASN A 215 -9.96 1.96 16.11
C ASN A 215 -9.77 3.40 16.59
N PHE A 216 -9.55 3.61 17.88
CA PHE A 216 -9.26 4.94 18.43
C PHE A 216 -7.99 5.54 17.80
N LEU A 217 -6.90 4.78 17.78
CA LEU A 217 -5.63 5.25 17.21
C LEU A 217 -5.75 5.55 15.72
N LEU A 218 -6.41 4.67 14.95
CA LEU A 218 -6.64 4.91 13.52
C LEU A 218 -7.39 6.23 13.25
N ARG A 219 -8.37 6.59 14.09
CA ARG A 219 -9.10 7.86 13.99
C ARG A 219 -8.24 9.07 14.39
N CYS A 220 -7.31 8.86 15.33
CA CYS A 220 -6.49 9.92 15.91
C CYS A 220 -5.19 10.18 15.14
N LEU A 221 -4.75 9.30 14.24
CA LEU A 221 -3.49 9.47 13.50
C LEU A 221 -3.40 10.84 12.80
N ARG A 222 -2.32 11.56 13.04
CA ARG A 222 -2.02 12.84 12.38
C ARG A 222 -0.58 12.87 11.87
N PHE A 223 -0.35 13.59 10.78
CA PHE A 223 0.93 13.66 10.07
C PHE A 223 1.47 15.10 9.92
N ASP A 224 0.79 16.09 10.50
CA ASP A 224 1.14 17.51 10.45
C ASP A 224 0.73 18.21 11.76
N ASP A 225 1.37 19.35 12.05
CA ASP A 225 1.10 20.13 13.24
C ASP A 225 -0.23 20.88 13.11
N PRO A 226 -1.22 20.64 14.00
CA PRO A 226 -2.53 21.26 13.92
C PRO A 226 -2.51 22.79 14.00
N ASN A 227 -1.51 23.39 14.65
CA ASN A 227 -1.46 24.84 14.89
C ASN A 227 -1.10 25.65 13.64
N ILE A 228 -0.31 25.07 12.73
CA ILE A 228 0.18 25.75 11.52
C ILE A 228 -0.50 25.25 10.24
N ARG A 229 -1.22 24.13 10.32
CA ARG A 229 -1.86 23.44 9.19
C ARG A 229 -2.76 24.37 8.38
N GLU A 230 -3.58 25.20 9.02
CA GLU A 230 -4.50 26.10 8.30
C GLU A 230 -3.78 27.14 7.45
N GLN A 231 -2.65 27.67 7.93
CA GLN A 231 -1.84 28.62 7.20
C GLN A 231 -1.12 27.93 6.03
N ARG A 232 -0.58 26.73 6.27
CA ARG A 232 0.09 25.95 5.22
C ARG A 232 -0.86 25.52 4.11
N ARG A 233 -2.09 25.14 4.45
CA ARG A 233 -3.12 24.70 3.50
C ARG A 233 -3.46 25.77 2.45
N GLN A 234 -3.28 27.05 2.77
CA GLN A 234 -3.49 28.14 1.81
C GLN A 234 -2.48 28.09 0.64
N ASN A 235 -1.27 27.59 0.91
CA ASN A 235 -0.16 27.56 -0.05
C ASN A 235 0.12 26.15 -0.60
N ASP A 236 -0.09 25.10 0.19
CA ASP A 236 0.14 23.71 -0.18
C ASP A 236 -1.10 22.86 0.12
N LYS A 237 -1.72 22.32 -0.94
CA LYS A 237 -2.87 21.40 -0.80
C LYS A 237 -2.51 20.10 -0.09
N LEU A 238 -1.23 19.69 -0.13
CA LEU A 238 -0.72 18.48 0.53
C LEU A 238 -0.11 18.77 1.92
N ALA A 239 -0.36 19.95 2.49
CA ALA A 239 0.22 20.36 3.78
C ALA A 239 0.10 19.29 4.87
N ALA A 240 -1.05 18.63 4.96
CA ALA A 240 -1.36 17.65 6.01
C ALA A 240 -0.46 16.40 6.03
N ILE A 241 0.28 16.12 4.97
CA ILE A 241 1.20 14.95 4.87
C ILE A 241 2.57 15.32 4.29
N ARG A 242 2.75 16.56 3.81
CA ARG A 242 3.93 17.03 3.09
C ARG A 242 5.23 16.66 3.78
N ASP A 243 5.34 16.97 5.06
CA ASP A 243 6.60 16.80 5.80
C ASP A 243 6.95 15.32 5.96
N LEU A 244 5.95 14.48 6.23
CA LEU A 244 6.11 13.04 6.29
C LEU A 244 6.54 12.48 4.93
N PHE A 245 5.86 12.90 3.86
CA PHE A 245 6.13 12.45 2.49
C PHE A 245 7.54 12.84 2.03
N THR A 246 7.96 14.08 2.29
CA THR A 246 9.31 14.55 1.93
C THR A 246 10.42 13.87 2.72
N LYS A 247 10.15 13.37 3.94
CA LYS A 247 11.11 12.55 4.68
C LYS A 247 11.15 11.10 4.19
N PHE A 248 10.08 10.63 3.56
CA PHE A 248 9.94 9.26 3.09
C PHE A 248 10.53 9.03 1.68
N VAL A 249 10.37 10.01 0.79
CA VAL A 249 10.86 9.97 -0.61
C VAL A 249 12.29 10.48 -0.72
#